data_AF-A0A965UZL1-F1
#
_entry.id   AF-A0A965UZL1-F1
#
_cell.length_a   1.000
_cell.length_b   1.000
_cell.length_c   1.000
_cell.angle_alpha   90.00
_cell.angle_beta   90.00
_cell.angle_gamma   90.00
#
_symmetry.space_group_name_H-M   'P 1'
#
loop_
_entity.id
_entity.type
_entity.pdbx_description
1 polymer ?
#
loop_
_entity_poly.entity_id
_entity_poly.type
_entity_poly.pdbx_seq_one_letter_code
_entity_poly.pdbx_strand_id
1 'polypeptide(L)'
;MSLTDAKDQNFFEKFGLEVASGEIEIGQTYPIYGMITKLLSDEPGNVIVELNFSIKAHMTIPDEQKVNILKERAFEPGIFVSTVKSNDDGIEVDCKTVVFGKRQEFQA
;
A
#
# COMPACT_ATOMS: atom_id res chain seq x y z
N MET A 1 -48.59 -1.21 6.30
CA MET A 1 -47.47 -0.24 6.44
C MET A 1 -46.43 -0.89 7.34
N SER A 2 -45.74 -1.90 6.78
CA SER A 2 -44.37 -1.86 6.22
C SER A 2 -43.29 -1.77 7.29
N LEU A 3 -42.79 -2.96 7.62
CA LEU A 3 -41.46 -3.24 8.16
C LEU A 3 -40.41 -2.77 7.14
N THR A 4 -39.41 -2.00 7.56
CA THR A 4 -37.98 -2.04 7.19
C THR A 4 -37.37 -0.66 7.45
N ASP A 5 -36.60 -0.51 8.52
CA ASP A 5 -35.49 0.49 8.64
C ASP A 5 -34.70 0.26 9.95
N ALA A 6 -34.29 -0.99 10.21
CA ALA A 6 -33.56 -1.35 11.44
C ALA A 6 -32.48 -2.41 11.19
N LYS A 7 -31.68 -2.27 10.11
CA LYS A 7 -30.62 -3.24 9.80
C LYS A 7 -29.23 -2.70 9.49
N ASP A 8 -29.02 -1.38 9.39
CA ASP A 8 -27.71 -0.84 8.99
C ASP A 8 -26.93 -0.11 10.09
N GLN A 9 -27.42 -0.08 11.33
CA GLN A 9 -26.80 0.75 12.38
C GLN A 9 -25.73 0.08 13.27
N ASN A 10 -25.21 -1.12 13.00
CA ASN A 10 -24.40 -1.80 14.04
C ASN A 10 -23.34 -2.78 13.53
N PHE A 11 -22.63 -2.46 12.43
CA PHE A 11 -21.43 -3.22 12.05
C PHE A 11 -20.16 -2.58 12.65
N PHE A 12 -19.99 -1.26 12.51
CA PHE A 12 -18.83 -0.55 13.06
C PHE A 12 -18.79 -0.56 14.60
N GLU A 13 -19.94 -0.33 15.25
CA GLU A 13 -20.05 -0.36 16.72
C GLU A 13 -19.88 -1.77 17.31
N LYS A 14 -20.27 -2.82 16.57
CA LYS A 14 -20.21 -4.22 17.04
C LYS A 14 -18.82 -4.85 16.91
N PHE A 15 -18.00 -4.39 15.96
CA PHE A 15 -16.67 -4.96 15.68
C PHE A 15 -15.50 -4.07 16.10
N GLY A 16 -15.75 -2.89 16.68
CA GLY A 16 -14.74 -2.10 17.37
C GLY A 16 -13.52 -1.78 16.51
N LEU A 17 -13.73 -1.30 15.28
CA LEU A 17 -12.63 -0.80 14.45
C LEU A 17 -12.17 0.55 15.01
N GLU A 18 -11.25 0.48 15.97
CA GLU A 18 -10.58 1.63 16.56
C GLU A 18 -9.44 2.07 15.63
N VAL A 19 -9.55 3.29 15.10
CA VAL A 19 -8.46 3.90 14.34
C VAL A 19 -7.52 4.55 15.35
N ALA A 20 -6.44 3.86 15.69
CA ALA A 20 -5.40 4.40 16.54
C ALA A 20 -4.30 5.06 15.67
N SER A 21 -3.96 6.31 15.98
CA SER A 21 -2.73 6.94 15.51
C SER A 21 -1.59 6.52 16.42
N GLY A 22 -0.52 5.95 15.85
CA GLY A 22 0.68 5.56 16.59
C GLY A 22 1.94 6.08 15.91
N GLU A 23 3.02 6.13 16.66
CA GLU A 23 4.35 6.34 16.10
C GLU A 23 4.80 5.10 15.33
N ILE A 24 5.55 5.32 14.25
CA ILE A 24 6.17 4.22 13.49
C ILE A 24 7.51 3.86 14.11
N GLU A 25 7.72 2.57 14.34
CA GLU A 25 8.97 2.08 14.91
C GLU A 25 9.89 1.53 13.80
N ILE A 26 11.17 1.91 13.85
CA ILE A 26 12.20 1.35 12.96
C ILE A 26 12.31 -0.16 13.21
N GLY A 27 12.37 -0.93 12.12
CA GLY A 27 12.45 -2.39 12.14
C GLY A 27 11.08 -3.09 12.22
N GLN A 28 10.00 -2.37 12.52
CA GLN A 28 8.65 -2.94 12.49
C GLN A 28 8.09 -2.99 11.08
N THR A 29 7.19 -3.95 10.85
CA THR A 29 6.55 -4.16 9.54
C THR A 29 5.09 -3.73 9.60
N TYR A 30 4.70 -2.86 8.67
CA TYR A 30 3.35 -2.34 8.57
C TYR A 30 2.77 -2.56 7.17
N PRO A 31 1.46 -2.84 7.06
CA PRO A 31 0.76 -2.73 5.78
C PRO A 31 0.52 -1.25 5.47
N ILE A 32 1.09 -0.78 4.36
CA ILE A 32 0.86 0.57 3.87
C ILE A 32 -0.19 0.50 2.76
N TYR A 33 -1.36 1.08 2.98
CA TYR A 33 -2.31 1.30 1.90
C TYR A 33 -1.93 2.56 1.13
N GLY A 34 -1.76 2.45 -0.19
CA GLY A 34 -1.29 3.57 -0.98
C GLY A 34 -1.17 3.25 -2.46
N MET A 35 -0.41 4.08 -3.16
CA MET A 35 -0.12 3.93 -4.58
C MET A 35 1.32 4.37 -4.85
N ILE A 36 1.92 3.81 -5.89
CA ILE A 36 3.20 4.29 -6.40
C ILE A 36 2.95 5.64 -7.09
N THR A 37 3.54 6.70 -6.57
CA THR A 37 3.45 8.07 -7.11
C THR A 37 4.61 8.38 -8.04
N LYS A 38 5.76 7.72 -7.85
CA LYS A 38 6.95 7.89 -8.69
C LYS A 38 7.82 6.65 -8.67
N LEU A 39 8.43 6.32 -9.82
CA LEU A 39 9.53 5.36 -9.86
C LEU A 39 10.86 6.13 -9.82
N LEU A 40 11.72 5.77 -8.87
CA LEU A 40 13.04 6.38 -8.68
C LEU A 40 14.15 5.50 -9.29
N SER A 41 13.98 4.18 -9.22
CA SER A 41 14.80 3.18 -9.90
C SER A 41 13.92 2.00 -10.29
N ASP A 42 14.07 1.50 -11.52
CA ASP A 42 13.38 0.33 -12.04
C ASP A 42 14.34 -0.79 -12.48
N GLU A 43 15.56 -0.77 -11.96
CA GLU A 43 16.56 -1.81 -12.19
C GLU A 43 16.12 -3.14 -11.52
N PRO A 44 16.08 -4.26 -12.25
CA PRO A 44 15.81 -5.57 -11.65
C PRO A 44 16.77 -5.89 -10.51
N GLY A 45 16.21 -6.27 -9.36
CA GLY A 45 16.94 -6.52 -8.12
C GLY A 45 17.09 -5.27 -7.22
N ASN A 46 16.94 -4.07 -7.75
CA ASN A 46 17.03 -2.81 -7.01
C ASN A 46 15.99 -1.78 -7.49
N VAL A 47 14.72 -2.09 -7.22
CA VAL A 47 13.61 -1.21 -7.53
C VAL A 47 13.41 -0.24 -6.36
N ILE A 48 13.30 1.05 -6.66
CA ILE A 48 13.03 2.10 -5.67
C ILE A 48 11.86 2.93 -6.16
N VAL A 49 10.83 3.04 -5.33
CA VAL A 49 9.60 3.79 -5.65
C VAL A 49 9.25 4.77 -4.55
N GLU A 50 8.50 5.79 -4.91
CA GLU A 50 7.84 6.69 -3.97
C GLU A 50 6.38 6.25 -3.82
N LEU A 51 5.94 6.07 -2.57
CA LEU A 51 4.55 5.81 -2.22
C LEU A 51 3.96 7.07 -1.58
N ASN A 52 2.72 7.39 -1.96
CA ASN A 52 1.94 8.50 -1.37
C ASN A 52 2.75 9.82 -1.25
N PHE A 53 3.60 10.14 -2.23
CA PHE A 53 4.39 11.38 -2.31
C PHE A 53 5.44 11.61 -1.20
N SER A 54 5.66 10.65 -0.31
CA SER A 54 6.46 10.91 0.90
C SER A 54 7.22 9.70 1.44
N ILE A 55 6.90 8.48 0.98
CA ILE A 55 7.52 7.26 1.49
C ILE A 55 8.42 6.68 0.41
N LYS A 56 9.71 6.50 0.70
CA LYS A 56 10.64 5.82 -0.20
C LYS A 56 10.65 4.33 0.10
N ALA A 57 10.22 3.51 -0.85
CA ALA A 57 10.17 2.07 -0.72
C ALA A 57 11.22 1.39 -1.59
N HIS A 58 12.06 0.57 -0.96
CA HIS A 58 13.03 -0.30 -1.60
C HIS A 58 12.43 -1.69 -1.81
N MET A 59 12.56 -2.23 -3.02
CA MET A 59 12.01 -3.53 -3.41
C MET A 59 13.06 -4.35 -4.15
N THR A 60 13.27 -5.59 -3.72
CA THR A 60 14.12 -6.55 -4.42
C THR A 60 13.28 -7.40 -5.36
N ILE A 61 13.15 -6.95 -6.61
CA ILE A 61 12.39 -7.65 -7.66
C ILE A 61 13.35 -8.04 -8.79
N PRO A 62 13.92 -9.25 -8.77
CA PRO A 62 14.93 -9.66 -9.76
C PRO A 62 14.34 -9.97 -11.14
N ASP A 63 13.02 -10.15 -11.23
CA ASP A 63 12.32 -10.54 -12.44
C ASP A 63 11.80 -9.30 -13.18
N GLU A 64 12.36 -9.03 -14.36
CA GLU A 64 12.01 -7.88 -15.20
C GLU A 64 10.51 -7.84 -15.57
N GLN A 65 9.86 -8.99 -15.77
CA GLN A 65 8.43 -9.02 -16.07
C GLN A 65 7.61 -8.50 -14.87
N LYS A 66 8.01 -8.84 -13.65
CA LYS A 66 7.36 -8.31 -12.44
C LYS A 66 7.62 -6.83 -12.24
N VAL A 67 8.81 -6.36 -12.60
CA VAL A 67 9.13 -4.92 -12.60
C VAL A 67 8.25 -4.17 -13.61
N ASN A 68 8.02 -4.73 -14.80
CA ASN A 68 7.13 -4.15 -15.80
C ASN A 68 5.65 -4.16 -15.35
N ILE A 69 5.19 -5.25 -14.71
CA ILE A 69 3.85 -5.27 -14.09
C ILE A 69 3.74 -4.18 -13.03
N LEU A 70 4.75 -4.00 -12.18
CA LEU A 70 4.75 -2.93 -11.17
C LEU A 70 4.62 -1.54 -11.82
N LYS A 71 5.32 -1.30 -12.94
CA LYS A 71 5.23 -0.06 -13.73
C LYS A 71 3.83 0.15 -14.30
N GLU A 72 3.24 -0.88 -14.92
CA GLU A 72 1.87 -0.80 -15.47
C GLU A 72 0.84 -0.52 -14.37
N ARG A 73 1.08 -1.06 -13.18
CA ARG A 73 0.23 -0.92 -12.00
C ARG A 73 0.56 0.33 -11.19
N ALA A 74 1.48 1.18 -11.65
CA ALA A 74 1.76 2.45 -10.99
C ALA A 74 0.50 3.32 -10.98
N PHE A 75 0.35 4.15 -9.96
CA PHE A 75 -0.87 4.92 -9.72
C PHE A 75 -2.15 4.11 -9.45
N GLU A 76 -2.07 2.79 -9.34
CA GLU A 76 -3.16 1.99 -8.81
C GLU A 76 -3.04 1.79 -7.30
N PRO A 77 -4.16 1.74 -6.56
CA PRO A 77 -4.14 1.43 -5.15
C PRO A 77 -3.63 0.00 -4.90
N GLY A 78 -2.86 -0.15 -3.84
CA GLY A 78 -2.30 -1.43 -3.39
C GLY A 78 -1.97 -1.40 -1.89
N ILE A 79 -1.69 -2.60 -1.37
CA ILE A 79 -1.19 -2.79 -0.01
C ILE A 79 0.28 -3.18 -0.11
N PHE A 80 1.16 -2.38 0.49
CA PHE A 80 2.61 -2.55 0.49
C PHE A 80 3.04 -3.01 1.88
N VAL A 81 3.41 -4.28 2.02
CA VAL A 81 3.91 -4.84 3.28
C VAL A 81 5.37 -4.47 3.45
N SER A 82 5.63 -3.51 4.33
CA SER A 82 6.91 -2.81 4.36
C SER A 82 7.49 -2.71 5.77
N THR A 83 8.79 -2.96 5.89
CA THR A 83 9.55 -2.82 7.14
C THR A 83 10.18 -1.43 7.17
N VAL A 84 9.97 -0.66 8.24
CA VAL A 84 10.55 0.69 8.39
C VAL A 84 12.06 0.60 8.56
N LYS A 85 12.81 1.32 7.72
CA LYS A 85 14.28 1.40 7.78
C LYS A 85 14.75 2.67 8.49
N SER A 86 14.13 3.80 8.18
CA SER A 86 14.49 5.12 8.67
C SER A 86 13.26 6.02 8.71
N ASN A 87 13.27 6.97 9.63
CA ASN A 87 12.30 8.06 9.73
C ASN A 87 12.97 9.44 9.89
N ASP A 88 14.29 9.55 9.65
CA ASP A 88 15.09 10.75 9.94
C ASP A 88 14.80 11.91 8.96
N ASP A 89 14.78 11.64 7.66
CA ASP A 89 14.56 12.63 6.57
C ASP A 89 13.31 12.29 5.72
N GLY A 90 12.34 11.63 6.36
CA GLY A 90 11.19 11.01 5.71
C GLY A 90 11.15 9.51 5.95
N ILE A 91 10.04 8.87 5.59
CA ILE A 91 9.84 7.45 5.85
C ILE A 91 10.52 6.65 4.74
N GLU A 92 11.53 5.88 5.09
CA GLU A 92 12.13 4.88 4.19
C GLU A 92 11.78 3.48 4.65
N VAL A 93 11.40 2.62 3.71
CA VAL A 93 10.94 1.26 3.99
C VAL A 93 11.52 0.24 3.03
N ASP A 94 11.68 -0.99 3.53
CA ASP A 94 11.86 -2.18 2.69
C ASP A 94 10.51 -2.83 2.43
N CYS A 95 10.02 -2.73 1.21
CA CYS A 95 8.79 -3.37 0.80
C CYS A 95 9.06 -4.79 0.29
N LYS A 96 8.51 -5.78 1.01
CA LYS A 96 8.68 -7.20 0.71
C LYS A 96 7.62 -7.72 -0.24
N THR A 97 6.43 -7.14 -0.21
CA THR A 97 5.28 -7.63 -0.96
C THR A 97 4.35 -6.48 -1.26
N VAL A 98 3.91 -6.41 -2.52
CA VAL A 98 2.81 -5.56 -2.94
C VAL A 98 1.63 -6.43 -3.35
N VAL A 99 0.45 -6.09 -2.85
CA VAL A 99 -0.81 -6.72 -3.23
C VAL A 99 -1.66 -5.67 -3.92
N PHE A 100 -1.95 -5.95 -5.18
CA PHE A 100 -2.83 -5.13 -6.00
C PHE A 100 -4.25 -5.70 -5.99
N GLY A 101 -5.24 -4.81 -6.00
CA GLY A 101 -6.63 -5.20 -6.23
C GLY A 101 -6.84 -5.75 -7.65
N LYS A 102 -8.05 -6.28 -7.91
CA LYS A 102 -8.45 -6.65 -9.28
C LYS A 102 -8.35 -5.43 -10.19
N ARG A 103 -7.84 -5.62 -11.41
CA ARG A 103 -7.89 -4.59 -12.46
C ARG A 103 -9.35 -4.19 -12.68
N GLN A 104 -9.65 -2.91 -12.60
CA GLN A 104 -10.94 -2.41 -13.08
C GLN A 104 -10.84 -2.30 -14.60
N GLU A 105 -11.43 -3.27 -15.30
CA GLU A 105 -11.67 -3.14 -16.74
C GLU A 105 -12.79 -2.10 -16.91
N PHE A 106 -12.42 -0.85 -17.19
CA PHE A 106 -13.39 0.13 -17.64
C PHE A 106 -13.87 -0.30 -19.04
N GLN A 107 -15.08 -0.86 -19.12
CA GLN A 107 -15.85 -0.85 -20.37
C GLN A 107 -16.40 0.56 -20.55
N ALA A 108 -15.79 1.32 -21.46
CA ALA A 108 -16.30 2.60 -21.94
C ALA A 108 -17.31 2.39 -23.07
#